data_AF-A0AAW0GF97-F1
#
_entry.id   AF-A0AAW0GF97-F1
#
_cell.length_a   1.000
_cell.length_b   1.000
_cell.length_c   1.000
_cell.angle_alpha   90.00
_cell.angle_beta   90.00
_cell.angle_gamma   90.00
#
_symmetry.space_group_name_H-M   'P 1'
#
loop_
_entity.id
_entity.type
_entity.pdbx_description
1 polymer ?
#
loop_
_entity_poly.entity_id
_entity_poly.type
_entity_poly.pdbx_seq_one_letter_code
_entity_poly.pdbx_strand_id
1 'polypeptide(L)'
;MASRNKVLREILCKRPPYLSGSLPVSKEDLILFYGRGSDLGKINFSGVTHEQLEHLSNYCEPAAFGLNSERVLDEEYRKAGKIDAEDFSLLFDVRESGLANVIRDQLLTGTQASGEIRVERYKLNVYGRLASSSFV
;
A
#
# COMPACT_ATOMS: atom_id res chain seq x y z
N MET A 1 46.67 -13.35 2.74
CA MET A 1 45.44 -13.78 2.02
C MET A 1 44.15 -13.36 2.74
N ALA A 2 44.02 -13.56 4.06
CA ALA A 2 42.82 -13.25 4.85
C ALA A 2 42.34 -11.78 4.79
N SER A 3 43.27 -10.82 4.77
CA SER A 3 42.96 -9.38 4.73
C SER A 3 42.23 -8.96 3.44
N ARG A 4 42.58 -9.57 2.30
CA ARG A 4 41.99 -9.23 0.99
C ARG A 4 40.53 -9.70 0.88
N ASN A 5 40.21 -10.86 1.46
CA ASN A 5 38.84 -11.39 1.55
C ASN A 5 37.95 -10.57 2.48
N LYS A 6 38.51 -9.99 3.55
CA LYS A 6 37.77 -9.10 4.46
C LYS A 6 37.36 -7.81 3.74
N VAL A 7 38.31 -7.17 3.04
CA VAL A 7 38.06 -5.98 2.22
C VAL A 7 37.05 -6.28 1.12
N LEU A 8 37.17 -7.43 0.44
CA LEU A 8 36.18 -7.87 -0.56
C LEU A 8 34.76 -8.02 0.04
N ARG A 9 34.61 -8.63 1.22
CA ARG A 9 33.30 -8.78 1.88
C ARG A 9 32.71 -7.44 2.32
N GLU A 10 33.54 -6.51 2.79
CA GLU A 10 33.13 -5.17 3.19
C GLU A 10 32.72 -4.30 1.98
N ILE A 11 33.33 -4.52 0.81
CA ILE A 11 32.97 -3.85 -0.46
C ILE A 11 31.72 -4.46 -1.08
N LEU A 12 31.57 -5.79 -1.05
CA LEU A 12 30.52 -6.51 -1.77
C LEU A 12 29.13 -6.42 -1.12
N CYS A 13 29.01 -5.98 0.14
CA CYS A 13 27.76 -6.05 0.88
C CYS A 13 27.43 -4.77 1.64
N LYS A 14 26.85 -3.78 0.96
CA LYS A 14 26.08 -2.69 1.61
C LYS A 14 24.85 -2.25 0.82
N ARG A 15 24.19 -3.14 0.08
CA ARG A 15 22.84 -2.86 -0.43
C ARG A 15 21.83 -3.49 0.53
N PRO A 16 21.12 -2.70 1.36
CA PRO A 16 20.06 -3.27 2.18
C PRO A 16 19.01 -3.94 1.29
N PRO A 17 18.35 -5.02 1.74
CA PRO A 17 17.33 -5.72 0.96
C PRO A 17 16.00 -4.94 0.87
N TYR A 18 16.03 -3.64 1.15
CA TYR A 18 14.88 -2.75 1.18
C TYR A 18 15.30 -1.33 0.79
N LEU A 19 14.33 -0.52 0.41
CA LEU A 19 14.47 0.90 0.16
C LEU A 19 13.64 1.68 1.16
N SER A 20 14.08 2.89 1.48
CA SER A 20 13.30 3.87 2.23
C SER A 20 13.45 5.25 1.60
N GLY A 21 12.41 6.06 1.73
CA GLY A 21 12.37 7.40 1.15
C GLY A 21 10.97 8.00 1.22
N SER A 22 10.84 9.23 0.74
CA SER A 22 9.56 9.93 0.62
C SER A 22 9.43 10.46 -0.80
N LEU A 23 8.25 10.29 -1.38
CA LEU A 23 7.89 10.83 -2.68
C LEU A 23 6.99 12.04 -2.44
N PRO A 24 7.37 13.27 -2.87
CA PRO A 24 6.46 14.40 -2.84
C PRO A 24 5.28 14.12 -3.77
N VAL A 25 4.07 14.42 -3.30
CA VAL A 25 2.84 14.28 -4.07
C VAL A 25 2.04 15.58 -4.00
N SER A 26 1.23 15.83 -5.02
CA SER A 26 0.31 16.96 -5.06
C SER A 26 -0.90 16.73 -4.14
N LYS A 27 -1.70 17.76 -3.91
CA LYS A 27 -2.95 17.60 -3.14
C LYS A 27 -3.99 16.79 -3.90
N GLU A 28 -3.88 16.79 -5.22
CA GLU A 28 -4.75 16.08 -6.15
C GLU A 28 -4.47 14.58 -6.09
N ASP A 29 -3.20 14.17 -6.00
CA ASP A 29 -2.79 12.77 -5.83
C ASP A 29 -3.40 12.12 -4.58
N LEU A 30 -3.70 12.92 -3.56
CA LEU A 30 -4.26 12.49 -2.28
C LEU A 30 -5.79 12.34 -2.30
N ILE A 31 -6.42 12.37 -3.48
CA ILE A 31 -7.86 12.16 -3.64
C ILE A 31 -8.17 10.67 -3.86
N LEU A 32 -9.01 10.13 -2.98
CA LEU A 32 -9.60 8.80 -3.07
C LEU A 32 -11.10 8.93 -3.38
N PHE A 33 -11.53 8.25 -4.44
CA PHE A 33 -12.93 8.00 -4.76
C PHE A 33 -13.26 6.56 -4.39
N TYR A 34 -14.44 6.33 -3.83
CA TYR A 34 -14.93 5.00 -3.52
C TYR A 34 -16.45 4.94 -3.67
N GLY A 35 -17.00 3.76 -3.97
CA GLY A 35 -18.44 3.62 -4.01
C GLY A 35 -18.95 2.28 -4.55
N ARG A 36 -20.13 1.90 -4.06
CA ARG A 36 -20.90 0.70 -4.43
C ARG A 36 -22.36 1.12 -4.61
N GLY A 37 -22.88 1.00 -5.82
CA GLY A 37 -24.25 1.43 -6.12
C GLY A 37 -24.44 2.93 -5.87
N SER A 38 -25.34 3.28 -4.94
CA SER A 38 -25.64 4.67 -4.59
C SER A 38 -24.80 5.23 -3.44
N ASP A 39 -24.07 4.37 -2.71
CA ASP A 39 -23.15 4.80 -1.65
C ASP A 39 -21.82 5.21 -2.30
N LEU A 40 -21.57 6.51 -2.36
CA LEU A 40 -20.42 7.10 -3.04
C LEU A 40 -19.70 8.04 -2.09
N GLY A 41 -18.37 8.00 -2.11
CA GLY A 41 -17.52 8.86 -1.30
C GLY A 41 -16.34 9.43 -2.08
N LYS A 42 -15.94 10.64 -1.68
CA LYS A 42 -14.73 11.31 -2.14
C LYS A 42 -14.04 11.92 -0.93
N ILE A 43 -12.77 11.61 -0.76
CA ILE A 43 -11.95 12.13 0.34
C ILE A 43 -10.63 12.67 -0.21
N ASN A 44 -10.19 13.82 0.29
CA ASN A 44 -8.87 14.37 0.02
C ASN A 44 -8.07 14.38 1.32
N PHE A 45 -7.02 13.55 1.39
CA PHE A 45 -6.21 13.41 2.61
C PHE A 45 -5.38 14.65 2.97
N SER A 46 -5.26 15.64 2.07
CA SER A 46 -4.60 16.91 2.38
C SER A 46 -5.42 17.86 3.27
N GLY A 47 -6.72 17.61 3.46
CA GLY A 47 -7.63 18.50 4.19
C GLY A 47 -8.91 17.80 4.60
N VAL A 48 -8.77 16.65 5.26
CA VAL A 48 -9.87 15.75 5.59
C VAL A 48 -10.64 16.17 6.85
N THR A 49 -11.97 16.02 6.84
CA THR A 49 -12.81 16.20 8.04
C THR A 49 -13.02 14.89 8.80
N HIS A 50 -13.42 14.98 10.08
CA HIS A 50 -13.75 13.80 10.88
C HIS A 50 -14.89 12.98 10.28
N GLU A 51 -15.95 13.66 9.80
CA GLU A 51 -17.11 13.02 9.16
C GLU A 51 -16.71 12.25 7.89
N GLN A 52 -15.78 12.78 7.09
CA GLN A 52 -15.26 12.07 5.91
C GLN A 52 -14.46 10.81 6.28
N LEU A 53 -13.70 10.86 7.38
CA LEU A 53 -12.98 9.69 7.89
C LEU A 53 -13.94 8.65 8.46
N GLU A 54 -14.98 9.08 9.17
CA GLU A 54 -16.01 8.20 9.71
C GLU A 54 -16.78 7.52 8.58
N HIS A 55 -17.18 8.26 7.56
CA HIS A 55 -17.81 7.70 6.36
C HIS A 55 -16.92 6.67 5.67
N LEU A 56 -15.63 7.00 5.43
CA LEU A 56 -14.68 6.05 4.85
C LEU A 56 -14.52 4.79 5.72
N SER A 57 -14.46 4.96 7.04
CA SER A 57 -14.37 3.84 7.98
C SER A 57 -15.59 2.94 7.93
N ASN A 58 -16.79 3.50 7.87
CA ASN A 58 -18.06 2.75 7.84
C ASN A 58 -18.27 2.05 6.49
N TYR A 59 -17.76 2.64 5.41
CA TYR A 59 -17.81 2.06 4.07
C TYR A 59 -16.92 0.81 3.91
N CYS A 60 -15.86 0.70 4.72
CA CYS A 60 -14.94 -0.42 4.66
C CYS A 60 -15.57 -1.71 5.17
N GLU A 61 -15.34 -2.82 4.45
CA GLU A 61 -15.66 -4.15 4.96
C GLU A 61 -14.53 -4.66 5.86
N PRO A 62 -14.78 -5.59 6.81
CA PRO A 62 -13.72 -6.21 7.58
C PRO A 62 -12.67 -6.90 6.69
N ALA A 63 -11.38 -6.61 6.93
CA ALA A 63 -10.30 -7.18 6.13
C ALA A 63 -9.84 -8.54 6.66
N ALA A 64 -10.40 -9.62 6.10
CA ALA A 64 -9.86 -10.96 6.33
C ALA A 64 -8.45 -11.15 5.72
N PHE A 65 -7.73 -12.15 6.20
CA PHE A 65 -6.42 -12.59 5.68
C PHE A 65 -6.43 -14.07 5.32
N GLY A 66 -5.49 -14.48 4.48
CA GLY A 66 -5.32 -15.88 4.10
C GLY A 66 -4.52 -16.65 5.15
N LEU A 67 -5.04 -17.77 5.63
CA LEU A 67 -4.34 -18.72 6.50
C LEU A 67 -4.65 -20.14 6.01
N ASN A 68 -3.63 -20.91 5.62
CA ASN A 68 -3.79 -22.31 5.16
C ASN A 68 -4.84 -22.49 4.03
N SER A 69 -4.90 -21.55 3.08
CA SER A 69 -5.92 -21.48 2.01
C SER A 69 -7.33 -21.12 2.46
N GLU A 70 -7.54 -20.78 3.73
CA GLU A 70 -8.79 -20.25 4.26
C GLU A 70 -8.73 -18.73 4.39
N ARG A 71 -9.90 -18.11 4.35
CA ARG A 71 -10.09 -16.68 4.62
C ARG A 71 -10.50 -16.52 6.08
N VAL A 72 -9.57 -16.11 6.93
CA VAL A 72 -9.80 -15.94 8.37
C VAL A 72 -10.03 -14.47 8.69
N LEU A 73 -11.10 -14.20 9.44
CA LEU A 73 -11.35 -12.92 10.07
C LEU A 73 -10.89 -13.03 11.53
N ASP A 74 -9.81 -12.35 11.87
CA ASP A 74 -9.29 -12.24 13.23
C ASP A 74 -9.00 -10.77 13.52
N GLU A 75 -9.86 -10.15 14.32
CA GLU A 75 -9.77 -8.74 14.69
C GLU A 75 -8.73 -8.47 15.79
N GLU A 76 -8.22 -9.51 16.46
CA GLU A 76 -7.06 -9.38 17.35
C GLU A 76 -5.75 -9.32 16.54
N TYR A 77 -5.67 -10.08 15.45
CA TYR A 77 -4.53 -10.07 14.54
C TYR A 77 -4.54 -8.90 13.55
N ARG A 78 -5.70 -8.55 12.98
CA ARG A 78 -5.81 -7.50 11.94
C ARG A 78 -6.99 -6.55 12.17
N LYS A 79 -6.69 -5.37 12.71
CA LYS A 79 -7.62 -4.23 12.84
C LYS A 79 -7.60 -3.35 11.60
N ALA A 80 -8.17 -3.85 10.50
CA ALA A 80 -8.24 -3.12 9.25
C ALA A 80 -9.55 -3.35 8.52
N GLY A 81 -10.03 -2.30 7.87
CA GLY A 81 -11.07 -2.34 6.88
C GLY A 81 -10.50 -2.55 5.48
N LYS A 82 -11.36 -2.89 4.53
CA LYS A 82 -11.00 -3.03 3.12
C LYS A 82 -12.00 -2.39 2.17
N ILE A 83 -11.48 -2.01 1.01
CA ILE A 83 -12.25 -1.71 -0.19
C ILE A 83 -11.65 -2.53 -1.34
N ASP A 84 -12.48 -3.29 -2.05
CA ASP A 84 -12.07 -4.13 -3.17
C ASP A 84 -11.86 -3.28 -4.43
N ALA A 85 -11.11 -3.79 -5.42
CA ALA A 85 -10.63 -2.99 -6.54
C ALA A 85 -11.78 -2.29 -7.29
N GLU A 86 -12.83 -3.00 -7.65
CA GLU A 86 -13.99 -2.46 -8.34
C GLU A 86 -14.61 -1.20 -7.67
N ASP A 87 -14.42 -1.04 -6.37
CA ASP A 87 -15.12 -0.05 -5.55
C ASP A 87 -14.28 1.18 -5.18
N PHE A 88 -13.06 1.33 -5.69
CA PHE A 88 -12.25 2.53 -5.45
C PHE A 88 -11.35 2.95 -6.62
N SER A 89 -10.99 4.22 -6.63
CA SER A 89 -9.97 4.80 -7.50
C SER A 89 -9.21 5.92 -6.78
N LEU A 90 -7.95 6.10 -7.15
CA LEU A 90 -7.07 7.16 -6.63
C LEU A 90 -6.62 8.02 -7.81
N LEU A 91 -6.42 9.32 -7.59
CA LEU A 91 -5.81 10.18 -8.61
C LEU A 91 -4.29 10.02 -8.72
N PHE A 92 -3.64 9.47 -7.68
CA PHE A 92 -2.23 9.16 -7.73
C PHE A 92 -1.92 8.10 -8.79
N ASP A 93 -1.17 8.48 -9.83
CA ASP A 93 -0.67 7.55 -10.85
C ASP A 93 0.78 7.13 -10.55
N VAL A 94 0.93 5.91 -10.05
CA VAL A 94 2.24 5.29 -9.73
C VAL A 94 3.16 5.20 -10.97
N ARG A 95 2.60 5.11 -12.17
CA ARG A 95 3.37 4.96 -13.42
C ARG A 95 4.04 6.28 -13.79
N GLU A 96 3.30 7.38 -13.69
CA GLU A 96 3.80 8.73 -13.95
C GLU A 96 4.68 9.25 -12.82
N SER A 97 4.57 8.68 -11.61
CA SER A 97 5.35 9.12 -10.44
C SER A 97 6.83 8.72 -10.48
N GLY A 98 7.24 7.85 -11.42
CA GLY A 98 8.60 7.29 -11.49
C GLY A 98 8.94 6.27 -10.39
N LEU A 99 8.01 5.96 -9.47
CA LEU A 99 8.25 5.06 -8.34
C LEU A 99 8.55 3.63 -8.81
N ALA A 100 7.86 3.16 -9.85
CA ALA A 100 8.13 1.85 -10.43
C ALA A 100 9.56 1.74 -10.99
N ASN A 101 10.11 2.82 -11.57
CA ASN A 101 11.49 2.85 -12.05
C ASN A 101 12.47 2.76 -10.89
N VAL A 102 12.25 3.53 -9.83
CA VAL A 102 13.08 3.48 -8.62
C VAL A 102 13.06 2.07 -8.01
N ILE A 103 11.88 1.45 -7.88
CA ILE A 103 11.76 0.06 -7.37
C ILE A 103 12.55 -0.90 -8.25
N ARG A 104 12.42 -0.81 -9.58
CA ARG A 104 13.15 -1.66 -10.53
C ARG A 104 14.66 -1.54 -10.34
N ASP A 105 15.18 -0.33 -10.48
CA ASP A 105 16.61 -0.07 -10.51
C ASP A 105 17.27 -0.32 -9.15
N GLN A 106 16.47 -0.23 -8.08
CA GLN A 106 16.97 -0.30 -6.72
C GLN A 106 16.80 -1.65 -6.03
N LEU A 107 15.77 -2.43 -6.37
CA LEU A 107 15.50 -3.75 -5.78
C LEU A 107 15.73 -4.91 -6.75
N LEU A 108 15.51 -4.74 -8.05
CA LEU A 108 15.71 -5.84 -9.00
C LEU A 108 17.19 -5.93 -9.40
N THR A 109 17.72 -7.14 -9.44
CA THR A 109 19.12 -7.43 -9.78
C THR A 109 19.21 -8.65 -10.69
N GLY A 110 20.39 -8.87 -11.28
CA GLY A 110 20.62 -10.01 -12.16
C GLY A 110 19.73 -9.96 -13.41
N THR A 111 19.15 -11.10 -13.77
CA THR A 111 18.27 -11.24 -14.95
C THR A 111 16.97 -10.45 -14.87
N GLN A 112 16.58 -10.03 -13.67
CA GLN A 112 15.38 -9.22 -13.43
C GLN A 112 15.64 -7.71 -13.53
N ALA A 113 16.91 -7.28 -13.63
CA ALA A 113 17.28 -5.87 -13.62
C ALA A 113 16.71 -5.09 -14.83
N SER A 114 16.50 -5.76 -15.96
CA SER A 114 15.87 -5.18 -17.16
C SER A 114 14.39 -5.52 -17.29
N GLY A 115 13.79 -6.15 -16.26
CA GLY A 115 12.39 -6.53 -16.27
C GLY A 115 11.45 -5.32 -16.18
N GLU A 116 10.35 -5.37 -16.92
CA GLU A 116 9.27 -4.39 -16.76
C GLU A 116 8.51 -4.66 -15.46
N ILE A 117 8.22 -3.60 -14.70
CA ILE A 117 7.33 -3.68 -13.53
C ILE A 117 5.94 -3.25 -13.97
N ARG A 118 5.00 -4.20 -13.92
CA ARG A 118 3.57 -3.92 -14.08
C ARG A 118 2.96 -3.63 -12.72
N VAL A 119 2.44 -2.41 -12.56
CA VAL A 119 1.74 -1.99 -11.34
C VAL A 119 0.25 -2.30 -11.50
N GLU A 120 -0.31 -2.99 -10.52
CA GLU A 120 -1.72 -3.37 -10.50
C GLU A 120 -2.39 -2.90 -9.23
N ARG A 121 -3.58 -2.33 -9.41
CA ARG A 121 -4.46 -1.97 -8.31
C ARG A 121 -5.15 -3.22 -7.80
N TYR A 122 -4.91 -3.56 -6.53
CA TYR A 122 -5.44 -4.78 -5.92
C TYR A 122 -6.54 -4.49 -4.90
N LYS A 123 -6.18 -3.98 -3.73
CA LYS A 123 -7.10 -3.81 -2.61
C LYS A 123 -6.60 -2.69 -1.73
N LEU A 124 -7.51 -1.82 -1.30
CA LEU A 124 -7.19 -0.79 -0.32
C LEU A 124 -7.45 -1.34 1.08
N ASN A 125 -6.42 -1.31 1.94
CA ASN A 125 -6.60 -1.62 3.36
C ASN A 125 -6.56 -0.31 4.15
N VAL A 126 -7.57 -0.10 4.98
CA VAL A 126 -7.71 1.10 5.81
C VAL A 126 -7.45 0.72 7.26
N TYR A 127 -6.41 1.30 7.85
CA TYR A 127 -6.03 1.08 9.23
C TYR A 127 -6.45 2.28 10.08
N GLY A 128 -7.03 2.01 11.23
CA GLY A 128 -7.49 3.04 12.17
C GLY A 128 -8.42 2.44 13.20
N ARG A 129 -8.99 3.29 14.06
CA ARG A 129 -10.22 2.92 14.74
C ARG A 129 -11.28 2.80 13.67
N LEU A 130 -11.53 1.57 13.21
CA LEU A 130 -12.81 1.27 12.61
C LEU A 130 -13.86 1.74 13.62
N ALA A 131 -14.88 2.47 13.15
CA ALA A 131 -16.04 2.77 13.98
C ALA A 131 -16.41 1.48 14.71
N SER A 132 -16.32 1.55 16.03
CA SER A 132 -16.25 0.40 16.92
C SER A 132 -17.28 -0.65 16.54
N SER A 133 -16.81 -1.88 16.34
CA SER A 133 -17.46 -3.13 16.73
C SER A 133 -18.82 -2.92 17.40
N SER A 134 -19.87 -2.77 16.59
CA SER A 134 -21.26 -2.93 17.01
C SER A 134 -21.84 -4.09 16.22
N PHE A 135 -21.26 -5.27 16.45
CA PHE A 135 -21.95 -6.54 16.28
C PHE A 135 -22.00 -7.14 17.68
N VAL A 136 -23.12 -6.88 18.36
CA VAL A 136 -23.63 -7.73 19.44
C VAL A 136 -24.24 -8.96 18.79
#